data_AF-F8UI96-F1
#
_entry.id   AF-F8UI96-F1
#
_cell.length_a   1.000
_cell.length_b   1.000
_cell.length_c   1.000
_cell.angle_alpha   90.00
_cell.angle_beta   90.00
_cell.angle_gamma   90.00
#
_symmetry.space_group_name_H-M   'P 1'
#
loop_
_entity.id
_entity.type
_entity.pdbx_description
1 polymer ?
#
loop_
_entity_poly.entity_id
_entity_poly.type
_entity_poly.pdbx_seq_one_letter_code
_entity_poly.pdbx_strand_id
1 'polypeptide(L)'
;IDILHQGAHDKLAVYEALCKELNIACEDTAYMGDDVVDLPVMRRSGLAITVPAAPDLVKAYSHYITCREAGRGAVREACEAIMRAQGTLDAALAPYLR
;
A
#
# COMPACT_ATOMS: atom_id res chain seq x y z
N ILE A 1 -2.13 -16.27 1.53
CA ILE A 1 -1.76 -15.33 0.44
C ILE A 1 -2.11 -16.08 -0.83
N ASP A 2 -3.16 -15.63 -1.50
CA ASP A 2 -3.74 -16.38 -2.63
C ASP A 2 -3.20 -15.88 -3.97
N ILE A 3 -2.80 -14.60 -4.03
CA ILE A 3 -2.20 -13.96 -5.20
C ILE A 3 -0.80 -13.50 -4.83
N LEU A 4 0.18 -13.94 -5.61
CA LEU A 4 1.60 -13.62 -5.42
C LEU A 4 2.28 -13.52 -6.79
N HIS A 5 2.82 -12.34 -7.09
CA HIS A 5 3.66 -12.12 -8.27
C HIS A 5 5.10 -11.84 -7.83
N GLN A 6 6.05 -12.64 -8.32
CA GLN A 6 7.48 -12.49 -8.07
C GLN A 6 8.23 -12.38 -9.40
N GLY A 7 9.42 -11.76 -9.39
CA GLY A 7 10.17 -11.50 -10.62
C GLY A 7 9.46 -10.52 -11.58
N ALA A 8 8.47 -9.78 -11.08
CA ALA A 8 7.73 -8.79 -11.84
C ALA A 8 8.57 -7.52 -12.01
N HIS A 9 9.36 -7.47 -13.09
CA HIS A 9 10.13 -6.28 -13.45
C HIS A 9 9.24 -5.11 -13.85
N ASP A 10 8.15 -5.41 -14.57
CA ASP A 10 7.11 -4.43 -14.87
C ASP A 10 5.98 -4.53 -13.84
N LYS A 11 6.14 -3.82 -12.73
CA LYS A 11 5.15 -3.75 -11.65
C LYS A 11 3.81 -3.18 -12.14
N LEU A 12 3.83 -2.29 -13.12
CA LEU A 12 2.65 -1.61 -13.64
C LEU A 12 1.77 -2.57 -14.45
N ALA A 13 2.37 -3.32 -15.38
CA ALA A 13 1.64 -4.29 -16.17
C ALA A 13 0.97 -5.36 -15.29
N VAL A 14 1.68 -5.84 -14.26
CA VAL A 14 1.13 -6.79 -13.29
C VAL A 14 -0.01 -6.17 -12.47
N TYR A 15 0.16 -4.94 -11.99
CA TYR A 15 -0.87 -4.24 -11.23
C TYR A 15 -2.15 -4.00 -12.05
N GLU A 16 -2.03 -3.55 -13.31
CA GLU A 16 -3.19 -3.34 -14.19
C GLU A 16 -3.92 -4.65 -14.50
N ALA A 17 -3.17 -5.72 -14.77
CA ALA A 17 -3.73 -7.04 -14.99
C ALA A 17 -4.50 -7.53 -13.76
N LEU A 18 -3.94 -7.32 -12.56
CA LEU A 18 -4.56 -7.70 -11.30
C LEU A 18 -5.85 -6.91 -11.01
N CYS A 19 -5.83 -5.59 -11.20
CA CYS A 19 -7.03 -4.76 -11.06
C CYS A 19 -8.15 -5.22 -11.99
N LYS A 20 -7.80 -5.55 -13.24
CA LYS A 20 -8.73 -6.08 -14.23
C LYS A 20 -9.27 -7.45 -13.84
N GLU A 21 -8.42 -8.37 -13.39
CA GLU A 21 -8.81 -9.72 -12.96
C GLU A 21 -9.77 -9.67 -11.78
N LEU A 22 -9.50 -8.80 -10.80
CA LEU A 22 -10.32 -8.65 -9.60
C LEU A 22 -11.54 -7.72 -9.80
N ASN A 23 -11.66 -7.07 -10.96
CA ASN A 23 -12.66 -6.06 -11.25
C ASN A 23 -12.69 -4.94 -10.20
N ILE A 24 -11.51 -4.43 -9.83
CA ILE A 24 -11.30 -3.32 -8.89
C ILE A 24 -10.75 -2.13 -9.66
N ALA A 25 -11.33 -0.94 -9.46
CA ALA A 25 -10.84 0.29 -10.07
C ALA A 25 -9.52 0.72 -9.40
N CYS A 26 -8.60 1.36 -10.14
CA CYS A 26 -7.29 1.73 -9.60
C CYS A 26 -7.40 2.68 -8.40
N GLU A 27 -8.35 3.60 -8.46
CA GLU A 27 -8.73 4.54 -7.40
C GLU A 27 -9.24 3.87 -6.11
N ASP A 28 -9.68 2.61 -6.19
CA ASP A 28 -10.13 1.82 -5.03
C ASP A 28 -9.01 0.94 -4.46
N THR A 29 -7.76 1.15 -4.89
CA THR A 29 -6.59 0.40 -4.41
C THR A 29 -5.65 1.25 -3.56
N ALA A 30 -4.92 0.57 -2.67
CA ALA A 30 -3.75 1.13 -1.99
C ALA A 30 -2.48 0.40 -2.46
N TYR A 31 -1.43 1.16 -2.76
CA TYR A 31 -0.12 0.61 -3.08
C TYR A 31 0.94 1.16 -2.13
N MET A 32 1.82 0.28 -1.63
CA MET A 32 2.94 0.67 -0.78
C MET A 32 4.26 0.30 -1.47
N GLY A 33 5.10 1.31 -1.71
CA GLY A 33 6.39 1.16 -2.39
C GLY A 33 7.45 2.09 -1.80
N ASP A 34 8.72 1.77 -1.99
CA ASP A 34 9.86 2.47 -1.38
C ASP A 34 10.91 2.93 -2.38
N ASP A 35 10.80 2.57 -3.67
CA ASP A 35 11.77 2.95 -4.70
C ASP A 35 11.12 3.44 -6.00
N VAL A 36 11.92 4.01 -6.89
CA VAL A 36 11.47 4.63 -8.14
C VAL A 36 10.73 3.67 -9.07
N VAL A 37 10.99 2.37 -8.98
CA VAL A 37 10.29 1.33 -9.75
C VAL A 37 8.82 1.18 -9.33
N ASP A 38 8.44 1.68 -8.14
CA ASP A 38 7.07 1.67 -7.62
C ASP A 38 6.23 2.84 -8.13
N LEU A 39 6.87 3.95 -8.51
CA LEU A 39 6.20 5.18 -8.94
C LEU A 39 5.13 4.98 -10.02
N PRO A 40 5.32 4.14 -11.06
CA PRO A 40 4.28 3.92 -12.06
C PRO A 40 2.97 3.39 -11.46
N VAL A 41 3.04 2.55 -10.44
CA VAL A 41 1.85 2.02 -9.75
C VAL A 41 1.32 3.03 -8.75
N MET A 42 2.19 3.61 -7.91
CA MET A 42 1.83 4.62 -6.90
C MET A 42 1.07 5.81 -7.50
N ARG A 43 1.45 6.24 -8.71
CA ARG A 43 0.79 7.36 -9.40
C ARG A 43 -0.61 7.03 -9.94
N ARG A 44 -1.03 5.77 -9.91
CA ARG A 44 -2.33 5.29 -10.41
C ARG A 44 -3.23 4.76 -9.31
N SER A 45 -2.68 4.24 -8.22
CA SER A 45 -3.47 3.79 -7.08
C SER A 45 -4.16 4.97 -6.39
N GLY A 46 -5.36 4.74 -5.85
CA GLY A 46 -6.10 5.78 -5.11
C GLY A 46 -5.41 6.20 -3.82
N LEU A 47 -4.66 5.29 -3.19
CA LEU A 47 -3.80 5.58 -2.05
C LEU A 47 -2.38 5.10 -2.33
N ALA A 48 -1.41 5.98 -2.16
CA ALA A 48 0.01 5.71 -2.40
C ALA A 48 0.75 5.93 -1.09
N ILE A 49 1.40 4.88 -0.61
CA ILE A 49 2.04 4.83 0.71
C ILE A 49 3.53 4.58 0.52
N THR A 50 4.36 5.29 1.27
CA THR A 50 5.80 5.00 1.32
C THR A 50 6.33 5.07 2.76
N VAL A 51 7.63 4.89 2.92
CA VAL A 51 8.35 4.86 4.20
C VAL A 51 9.33 6.03 4.34
N PRO A 52 9.77 6.39 5.56
CA PRO A 52 10.69 7.51 5.76
C PRO A 52 12.03 7.38 5.02
N ALA A 53 12.56 6.16 4.88
CA ALA A 53 13.82 5.92 4.17
C ALA A 53 13.72 5.97 2.63
N ALA A 54 12.53 6.11 2.05
CA ALA A 54 12.37 6.13 0.59
C ALA A 54 13.02 7.38 -0.04
N PRO A 55 13.43 7.32 -1.33
CA PRO A 55 13.93 8.50 -2.06
C PRO A 55 12.93 9.65 -2.04
N ASP A 56 13.41 10.89 -2.06
CA ASP A 56 12.56 12.09 -1.98
C ASP A 56 11.55 12.17 -3.14
N LEU A 57 11.92 11.65 -4.32
CA LEU A 57 11.01 11.55 -5.45
C LEU A 57 9.81 10.64 -5.13
N VAL A 58 10.03 9.51 -4.47
CA VAL A 58 8.96 8.58 -4.07
C VAL A 58 8.04 9.26 -3.06
N LYS A 59 8.61 9.92 -2.05
CA LYS A 59 7.86 10.70 -1.06
C LYS A 59 6.99 11.79 -1.69
N ALA A 60 7.51 12.48 -2.71
CA ALA A 60 6.78 13.55 -3.40
C ALA A 60 5.52 13.05 -4.14
N TYR A 61 5.47 11.76 -4.51
CA TYR A 61 4.30 11.12 -5.13
C TYR A 61 3.51 10.23 -4.16
N SER A 62 3.82 10.31 -2.86
CA SER A 62 3.11 9.55 -1.83
C SER A 62 2.01 10.39 -1.21
N HIS A 63 0.83 9.81 -1.06
CA HIS A 63 -0.27 10.41 -0.30
C HIS A 63 -0.04 10.31 1.21
N TYR A 64 0.66 9.25 1.63
CA TYR A 64 0.97 8.99 3.03
C TYR A 64 2.39 8.43 3.17
N ILE A 65 3.15 9.00 4.10
CA ILE A 65 4.47 8.50 4.49
C ILE A 65 4.30 7.97 5.91
N THR A 66 4.62 6.71 6.14
CA THR A 66 4.54 6.12 7.49
C THR A 66 5.53 6.79 8.42
N CYS A 67 5.21 6.85 9.71
CA CYS A 67 6.16 7.24 10.76
C CYS A 67 7.16 6.11 11.04
N ARG A 68 6.72 4.85 10.94
CA ARG A 68 7.59 3.67 11.11
C ARG A 68 8.39 3.36 9.85
N GLU A 69 9.57 2.78 10.06
CA GLU A 69 10.43 2.29 8.98
C GLU A 69 9.97 0.96 8.39
N ALA A 70 10.41 0.70 7.15
CA ALA A 70 10.25 -0.60 6.49
C ALA A 70 10.80 -1.74 7.37
N GLY A 71 10.06 -2.84 7.47
CA GLY A 71 10.41 -3.97 8.35
C GLY A 71 10.30 -3.67 9.86
N ARG A 72 9.93 -2.44 10.26
CA ARG A 72 9.76 -2.01 11.67
C ARG A 72 8.32 -1.59 11.99
N GLY A 73 7.36 -2.11 11.22
CA GLY A 73 5.93 -1.91 11.43
C GLY A 73 5.26 -0.93 10.48
N ALA A 74 5.93 -0.44 9.44
CA ALA A 74 5.32 0.45 8.44
C ALA A 74 4.04 -0.14 7.80
N VAL A 75 4.07 -1.41 7.37
CA VAL A 75 2.87 -2.09 6.82
C VAL A 75 1.75 -2.17 7.86
N ARG A 76 2.08 -2.48 9.12
CA ARG A 76 1.09 -2.53 10.21
C ARG A 76 0.45 -1.16 10.42
N GLU A 77 1.23 -0.10 10.42
CA GLU A 77 0.76 1.28 10.52
C GLU A 77 -0.19 1.62 9.35
N ALA A 78 0.19 1.29 8.11
CA ALA A 78 -0.66 1.47 6.93
C ALA A 78 -1.98 0.70 7.05
N CYS A 79 -1.95 -0.58 7.48
CA CYS A 79 -3.16 -1.37 7.72
C CYS A 79 -4.08 -0.70 8.76
N GLU A 80 -3.54 -0.25 9.89
CA GLU A 80 -4.35 0.43 10.91
C GLU A 80 -4.93 1.75 10.42
N ALA A 81 -4.17 2.53 9.64
CA ALA A 81 -4.66 3.78 9.06
C ALA A 81 -5.85 3.53 8.13
N ILE A 82 -5.77 2.53 7.24
CA ILE A 82 -6.86 2.14 6.35
C ILE A 82 -8.08 1.66 7.15
N MET A 83 -7.88 0.74 8.10
CA MET A 83 -8.98 0.21 8.92
C MET A 83 -9.64 1.29 9.78
N ARG A 84 -8.86 2.25 10.28
CA ARG A 84 -9.39 3.39 11.04
C ARG A 84 -10.24 4.29 10.15
N ALA A 85 -9.79 4.59 8.93
CA ALA A 85 -10.57 5.36 7.96
C ALA A 85 -11.88 4.65 7.57
N GLN A 86 -11.89 3.32 7.57
CA GLN A 86 -13.08 2.49 7.30
C GLN A 86 -13.94 2.20 8.54
N GLY A 87 -13.52 2.62 9.74
CA GLY A 87 -14.23 2.33 10.99
C GLY A 87 -14.20 0.86 11.43
N THR A 88 -13.27 0.05 10.92
CA THR A 88 -13.19 -1.39 11.19
C THR A 88 -12.13 -1.78 12.22
N LEU A 89 -11.22 -0.86 12.58
CA LEU A 89 -10.08 -1.16 13.44
C LEU A 89 -10.48 -1.62 14.85
N ASP A 90 -11.38 -0.90 15.52
CA ASP A 90 -11.73 -1.20 16.92
C ASP A 90 -12.37 -2.59 17.06
N ALA A 91 -13.24 -2.96 16.13
CA ALA A 91 -13.86 -4.29 16.08
C ALA A 91 -12.81 -5.40 15.90
N ALA A 92 -11.78 -5.16 15.09
CA ALA A 92 -10.69 -6.10 14.88
C ALA A 92 -9.78 -6.26 16.11
N LEU A 93 -9.60 -5.20 16.90
CA LEU A 93 -8.78 -5.21 18.12
C LEU A 93 -9.52 -5.71 19.36
N ALA A 94 -10.86 -5.58 19.39
CA ALA A 94 -11.69 -5.94 20.54
C ALA A 94 -11.44 -7.34 21.14
N PRO A 95 -11.18 -8.42 20.36
CA PRO A 95 -10.87 -9.73 20.92
C PRO A 95 -9.61 -9.78 21.79
N TYR A 96 -8.67 -8.85 21.61
CA TYR A 96 -7.36 -8.83 22.29
C TYR A 96 -7.31 -7.87 23.50
N LEU A 97 -8.36 -7.08 23.73
CA LEU A 97 -8.44 -6.08 24.81
C LEU A 97 -9.33 -6.54 25.97
N ARG A 98 -9.52 -7.85 26.11
CA ARG A 98 -10.33 -8.46 27.17
C ARG A 98 -9.51 -8.75 28.41
#